data_AF-A0A380X701-F1
#
_entry.id   AF-A0A380X701-F1
#
_cell.length_a   1.000
_cell.length_b   1.000
_cell.length_c   1.000
_cell.angle_alpha   90.00
_cell.angle_beta   90.00
_cell.angle_gamma   90.00
#
_symmetry.space_group_name_H-M   'P 1'
#
loop_
_entity.id
_entity.type
_entity.pdbx_description
1 polymer ?
#
loop_
_entity_poly.entity_id
_entity_poly.type
_entity_poly.pdbx_seq_one_letter_code
_entity_poly.pdbx_strand_id
1 'polypeptide(L)'
;MQLKASYQWHSQWGDWEPNLTLEYGKTFDQSMFFNERSYELDRVRYSSQLGISYRKKDFSIQTGVKWQFSQHNDIVDKSLAVQLGYYF
;
A
#
# COMPACT_ATOMS: atom_id res chain seq x y z
N MET A 1 -4.61 11.27 -2.14
CA MET A 1 -3.33 11.86 -1.69
C MET A 1 -2.48 10.77 -1.07
N GLN A 2 -1.17 10.78 -1.29
CA GLN A 2 -0.27 9.74 -0.80
C GLN A 2 0.95 10.39 -0.12
N LEU A 3 1.30 9.90 1.05
CA LEU A 3 2.51 10.25 1.79
C LEU A 3 3.42 9.01 1.84
N LYS A 4 4.68 9.17 1.45
CA LYS A 4 5.68 8.10 1.44
C LYS A 4 6.88 8.56 2.24
N ALA A 5 7.39 7.67 3.08
CA ALA A 5 8.65 7.83 3.78
C ALA A 5 9.46 6.55 3.60
N SER A 6 10.73 6.67 3.26
CA SER A 6 11.67 5.56 3.25
C SER A 6 13.04 6.02 3.73
N TYR A 7 13.84 5.07 4.18
CA TYR A 7 15.21 5.31 4.59
C TYR A 7 16.10 4.24 3.99
N GLN A 8 17.12 4.64 3.22
CA GLN A 8 18.04 3.71 2.59
C GLN A 8 19.29 3.55 3.47
N TRP A 9 19.57 2.32 3.86
CA TRP A 9 20.73 1.94 4.65
C TRP A 9 21.64 1.00 3.84
N HIS A 10 22.83 1.49 3.52
CA HIS A 10 23.85 0.72 2.83
C HIS A 10 24.73 -0.04 3.83
N SER A 11 24.90 -1.35 3.61
CA SER A 11 25.77 -2.21 4.42
C SER A 11 26.63 -3.11 3.53
N GLN A 12 27.71 -3.67 4.07
CA GLN A 12 28.51 -4.68 3.37
C GLN A 12 27.71 -5.94 3.00
N TRP A 13 26.59 -6.17 3.69
CA TRP A 13 25.70 -7.31 3.47
C TRP A 13 24.63 -7.03 2.41
N GLY A 14 24.52 -5.80 1.91
CA GLY A 14 23.51 -5.35 0.96
C GLY A 14 22.81 -4.06 1.42
N ASP A 15 21.92 -3.57 0.58
CA ASP A 15 21.15 -2.35 0.78
C ASP A 15 19.80 -2.71 1.38
N TRP A 16 19.41 -1.99 2.44
CA TRP A 16 18.14 -2.15 3.13
C TRP A 16 17.32 -0.86 2.99
N GLU A 17 16.03 -0.99 2.77
CA GLU A 17 15.11 0.14 2.64
C GLU A 17 13.77 -0.15 3.33
N PRO A 18 13.66 0.10 4.66
CA PRO A 18 12.36 0.23 5.30
C PRO A 18 11.56 1.37 4.67
N ASN A 19 10.28 1.13 4.44
CA ASN A 19 9.35 2.10 3.85
C ASN A 19 7.99 2.08 4.55
N LEU A 20 7.38 3.26 4.61
CA LEU A 20 6.03 3.51 5.08
C LEU A 20 5.30 4.31 4.01
N THR A 21 4.09 3.87 3.67
CA THR A 21 3.19 4.59 2.77
C THR A 21 1.84 4.76 3.46
N LEU A 22 1.37 5.99 3.55
CA LEU A 22 0.02 6.33 3.97
C LEU A 22 -0.73 6.90 2.77
N GLU A 23 -1.92 6.37 2.50
CA GLU A 23 -2.73 6.79 1.37
C GLU A 23 -4.14 7.13 1.83
N TYR A 24 -4.63 8.25 1.31
CA TYR A 24 -6.01 8.68 1.41
C TYR A 24 -6.61 8.69 0.01
N GLY A 25 -7.64 7.87 -0.20
CA GLY A 25 -8.39 7.81 -1.46
C GLY A 25 -9.87 8.08 -1.21
N LYS A 26 -10.45 9.00 -1.97
CA LYS A 26 -11.90 9.11 -2.10
C LYS A 26 -12.28 8.44 -3.41
N THR A 27 -13.00 7.32 -3.35
CA THR A 27 -13.51 6.68 -4.56
C THR A 27 -14.88 7.28 -4.84
N PHE A 28 -15.01 7.98 -5.97
CA PHE A 28 -16.30 8.44 -6.46
C PHE A 28 -16.85 7.35 -7.38
N ASP A 29 -17.82 6.59 -6.87
CA ASP A 29 -18.45 5.51 -7.64
C ASP A 29 -19.58 6.13 -8.49
N GLN A 30 -19.30 6.42 -9.77
CA GLN A 30 -20.30 6.97 -10.70
C GLN A 30 -21.29 5.91 -11.24
N SER A 31 -21.28 4.70 -10.69
CA SER A 31 -22.11 3.59 -11.17
C SER A 31 -23.47 3.52 -10.47
N MET A 32 -24.28 4.59 -10.54
CA MET A 32 -25.72 4.52 -10.23
C MET A 32 -26.56 5.33 -11.21
N PHE A 33 -26.62 4.85 -12.44
CA PHE A 33 -27.79 5.08 -13.28
C PHE A 33 -28.55 3.76 -13.34
N PHE A 34 -29.64 3.65 -12.58
CA PHE A 34 -30.94 3.09 -12.97
C PHE A 34 -31.88 3.09 -11.73
N ASN A 35 -32.89 3.96 -11.80
CA ASN A 35 -34.10 4.08 -10.95
C ASN A 35 -33.98 4.62 -9.50
N GLU A 36 -34.32 5.91 -9.39
CA GLU A 36 -35.08 6.60 -8.32
C GLU A 36 -34.59 6.63 -6.86
N ARG A 37 -33.46 6.02 -6.50
CA ARG A 37 -32.80 6.32 -5.20
C ARG A 37 -31.31 6.52 -5.37
N SER A 38 -30.93 7.79 -5.48
CA SER A 38 -29.54 8.24 -5.41
C SER A 38 -28.99 7.98 -4.01
N TYR A 39 -28.28 6.86 -3.84
CA TYR A 39 -27.39 6.67 -2.69
C TYR A 39 -25.99 7.13 -3.11
N GLU A 40 -25.63 8.38 -2.91
CA GLU A 40 -24.22 8.79 -3.03
C GLU A 40 -23.41 8.07 -1.96
N LEU A 41 -22.82 6.91 -2.31
CA LEU A 41 -21.85 6.22 -1.46
C LEU A 41 -20.46 6.73 -1.83
N ASP A 42 -20.16 7.95 -1.38
CA ASP A 42 -18.78 8.44 -1.28
C ASP A 42 -18.00 7.47 -0.37
N ARG A 43 -17.24 6.54 -0.95
CA ARG A 43 -16.42 5.62 -0.17
C ARG A 43 -15.03 6.21 0.00
N VAL A 44 -14.82 6.86 1.15
CA VAL A 44 -13.48 7.21 1.62
C VAL A 44 -12.77 5.95 2.10
N ARG A 45 -11.54 5.75 1.62
CA ARG A 45 -10.65 4.68 2.08
C ARG A 45 -9.32 5.27 2.52
N TYR A 46 -8.83 4.75 3.64
CA TYR A 46 -7.48 4.99 4.10
C TYR A 46 -6.68 3.72 3.89
N SER A 47 -5.41 3.83 3.50
CA SER A 47 -4.51 2.68 3.55
C SER A 47 -3.18 3.04 4.17
N SER A 48 -2.64 2.08 4.91
CA SER A 48 -1.31 2.14 5.50
C SER A 48 -0.54 0.93 5.03
N GLN A 49 0.69 1.13 4.57
CA GLN A 49 1.57 0.07 4.15
C GLN A 49 2.93 0.25 4.80
N LEU A 50 3.40 -0.81 5.45
CA LEU A 50 4.75 -0.92 5.99
C LEU A 50 5.49 -1.98 5.21
N GLY A 51 6.72 -1.69 4.81
CA GLY A 51 7.54 -2.63 4.07
C GLY A 51 9.02 -2.50 4.37
N ILE A 52 9.75 -3.50 3.93
CA ILE A 52 11.21 -3.47 3.89
C ILE A 52 11.68 -4.12 2.58
N SER A 53 12.57 -3.43 1.91
CA SER A 53 13.27 -3.93 0.73
C SER A 53 14.71 -4.25 1.10
N TYR A 54 15.22 -5.34 0.55
CA TYR A 54 16.62 -5.72 0.61
C TYR A 54 17.12 -5.93 -0.81
N ARG A 55 18.30 -5.40 -1.13
CA ARG A 55 18.95 -5.59 -2.43
C ARG A 55 20.41 -5.92 -2.25
N LYS A 56 20.88 -6.94 -2.96
CA LYS A 56 22.29 -7.29 -3.05
C LYS A 56 22.61 -7.76 -4.45
N LYS A 57 23.34 -6.93 -5.20
CA LYS A 57 23.86 -7.18 -6.56
C LYS A 57 22.87 -7.86 -7.52
N ASP A 58 22.77 -9.19 -7.45
CA ASP A 58 21.98 -10.03 -8.34
C ASP A 58 20.65 -10.48 -7.72
N PHE A 59 20.32 -10.04 -6.50
CA PHE A 59 19.16 -10.50 -5.75
C PHE A 59 18.44 -9.37 -5.03
N SER A 60 17.12 -9.47 -4.94
CA SER A 60 16.28 -8.57 -4.14
C SER A 60 15.16 -9.31 -3.42
N ILE A 61 14.85 -8.85 -2.22
CA ILE A 61 13.67 -9.25 -1.45
C ILE A 61 12.88 -7.99 -1.19
N GLN A 62 11.56 -8.04 -1.38
CA GLN A 62 10.65 -7.00 -0.92
C GLN A 62 9.55 -7.68 -0.12
N THR A 63 9.29 -7.18 1.08
CA THR A 63 8.16 -7.63 1.88
C THR A 63 7.39 -6.43 2.38
N GLY A 64 6.07 -6.56 2.45
CA GLY A 64 5.22 -5.49 2.93
C GLY A 64 3.89 -6.00 3.44
N VAL A 65 3.37 -5.31 4.46
CA VAL A 65 2.03 -5.49 4.98
C VAL A 65 1.23 -4.24 4.65
N LYS A 66 0.02 -4.42 4.15
CA LYS A 66 -0.93 -3.36 3.85
C LYS A 66 -2.22 -3.56 4.63
N TRP A 67 -2.69 -2.49 5.24
CA TRP A 67 -4.00 -2.38 5.89
C TRP A 67 -4.84 -1.36 5.15
N GLN A 68 -6.10 -1.70 4.88
CA GLN A 68 -7.08 -0.76 4.37
C GLN A 68 -8.20 -0.56 5.38
N PHE A 69 -8.57 0.70 5.57
CA PHE A 69 -9.60 1.12 6.50
C PHE A 69 -10.74 1.81 5.76
N SER A 70 -11.96 1.57 6.22
CA SER A 70 -13.16 2.27 5.78
C SER A 70 -13.19 3.69 6.33
N GLN A 71 -14.14 4.50 5.87
CA GLN A 71 -14.43 5.81 6.46
C GLN A 71 -14.79 5.75 7.96
N HIS A 72 -15.30 4.62 8.43
CA HIS A 72 -15.67 4.39 9.83
C HIS A 72 -14.53 3.77 10.65
N ASN A 73 -13.30 3.78 10.12
CA ASN A 73 -12.10 3.16 10.71
C ASN A 73 -12.16 1.63 10.87
N ASP A 74 -13.12 0.96 10.23
CA ASP A 74 -13.15 -0.50 10.19
C ASP A 74 -12.06 -1.02 9.25
N ILE A 75 -11.36 -2.07 9.65
CA ILE A 75 -10.41 -2.74 8.75
C ILE A 75 -11.20 -3.51 7.69
N VAL A 76 -11.05 -3.10 6.44
CA VAL A 76 -11.73 -3.70 5.28
C VAL A 76 -10.86 -4.76 4.62
N ASP A 77 -9.54 -4.57 4.64
CA ASP A 77 -8.60 -5.51 4.03
C ASP A 77 -7.25 -5.51 4.76
N LYS A 78 -6.61 -6.68 4.76
CA LYS A 78 -5.25 -6.91 5.26
C LYS A 78 -4.54 -7.82 4.26
N SER A 79 -3.43 -7.37 3.72
CA SER A 79 -2.62 -8.16 2.80
C SER A 79 -1.14 -8.15 3.19
N LEU A 80 -0.50 -9.29 2.98
CA LEU A 80 0.95 -9.48 3.08
C LEU A 80 1.45 -9.79 1.68
N ALA A 81 2.48 -9.08 1.24
CA ALA A 81 3.17 -9.33 -0.02
C ALA A 81 4.62 -9.68 0.26
N VAL A 82 5.11 -10.71 -0.42
CA VAL A 82 6.53 -11.07 -0.47
C VAL A 82 6.91 -11.23 -1.93
N GLN A 83 7.95 -10.53 -2.36
CA GLN A 83 8.49 -10.60 -3.71
C GLN A 83 9.98 -10.92 -3.63
N LEU A 84 10.39 -11.93 -4.40
CA LEU A 84 11.79 -12.28 -4.61
C LEU A 84 12.15 -11.95 -6.05
N GLY A 85 13.32 -11.36 -6.26
CA GLY A 85 13.85 -11.02 -7.57
C GLY A 85 15.29 -11.50 -7.70
N TYR A 86 15.63 -12.03 -8.87
CA TYR A 86 16.99 -12.38 -9.23
C TYR A 86 17.32 -11.76 -10.60
N TYR A 87 18.49 -11.15 -10.72
CA TYR A 87 18.94 -10.44 -11.90
C TYR A 87 20.11 -11.22 -12.51
N PHE A 88 19.99 -11.60 -13.79
CA PHE A 88 21.00 -12.32 -14.56
C PHE A 88 21.83 -11.37 -15.42
#